data_AF-A0A8J1Z1X5-F1
#
_entry.id   AF-A0A8J1Z1X5-F1
#
_cell.length_a   1.000
_cell.length_b   1.000
_cell.length_c   1.000
_cell.angle_alpha   90.00
_cell.angle_beta   90.00
_cell.angle_gamma   90.00
#
_symmetry.space_group_name_H-M   'P 1'
#
loop_
_entity.id
_entity.type
_entity.pdbx_description
1 polymer ?
#
loop_
_entity_poly.entity_id
_entity_poly.type
_entity_poly.pdbx_seq_one_letter_code
_entity_poly.pdbx_strand_id
1 'polypeptide(L)'
;MVIPMPAIQVSAVPTEYALKRRNFFWAFASILVVCSVVQITMFLNIIPGFMMFVIGLVGLYCIREKSVDMNCLMTWGMICAVNGVFDTVFLIDRAVKMDKPIFTLRIEHALLYNLMHLVILSGPTAELCTAWLSYKVYQDAASESGADQNFMVDNYHSRQNGNSASGGGVGSAFSGSGPSFYGGSAISGGGGSSLNSASTAFQPFGGKGNKLNGGGSSESCESD
;
A
#
# COMPACT_ATOMS: atom_id res chain seq x y z
N MET A 1 -11.82 -18.50 -17.41
CA MET A 1 -12.76 -17.46 -16.93
C MET A 1 -11.95 -16.45 -16.15
N VAL A 2 -11.77 -15.25 -16.71
CA VAL A 2 -11.14 -14.12 -16.02
C VAL A 2 -12.24 -13.51 -15.16
N ILE A 3 -12.17 -13.72 -13.85
CA ILE A 3 -13.00 -12.98 -12.92
C ILE A 3 -12.36 -11.59 -12.86
N PRO A 4 -13.04 -10.52 -13.34
CA PRO A 4 -12.51 -9.17 -13.24
C PRO A 4 -12.38 -8.85 -11.75
N MET A 5 -11.15 -8.89 -11.23
CA MET A 5 -10.89 -8.36 -9.90
C MET A 5 -11.12 -6.85 -9.96
N PRO A 6 -11.87 -6.28 -9.01
CA PRO A 6 -12.05 -4.84 -8.96
C PRO A 6 -10.65 -4.20 -8.90
N ALA A 7 -10.34 -3.38 -9.90
CA ALA A 7 -9.16 -2.54 -9.88
C ALA A 7 -9.38 -1.49 -8.79
N ILE A 8 -9.10 -1.85 -7.55
CA ILE A 8 -9.02 -0.94 -6.43
C ILE A 8 -7.74 -0.12 -6.70
N GLN A 9 -7.87 0.92 -7.51
CA GLN A 9 -6.82 1.91 -7.73
C GLN A 9 -6.76 2.80 -6.50
N VAL A 10 -6.34 2.24 -5.37
CA VAL A 10 -5.93 3.03 -4.23
C VAL A 10 -4.56 3.59 -4.60
N SER A 11 -4.56 4.79 -5.18
CA SER A 11 -3.36 5.62 -5.28
C SER A 11 -3.11 6.23 -3.90
N ALA A 12 -2.79 5.36 -2.93
CA ALA A 12 -2.37 5.82 -1.61
C ALA A 12 -0.91 6.23 -1.71
N VAL A 13 -0.63 7.48 -1.36
CA VAL A 13 0.73 7.93 -1.07
C VAL A 13 1.30 6.98 -0.01
N PRO A 14 2.56 6.50 -0.12
CA PRO A 14 3.12 5.55 0.82
C PRO A 14 3.08 6.10 2.25
N THR A 15 2.27 5.48 3.12
CA THR A 15 2.20 5.84 4.54
C THR A 15 3.56 5.63 5.21
N GLU A 16 3.95 6.54 6.12
CA GLU A 16 5.23 6.43 6.86
C GLU A 16 5.35 5.11 7.64
N TYR A 17 4.22 4.57 8.10
CA TYR A 17 4.15 3.26 8.75
C TYR A 17 4.60 2.11 7.84
N ALA A 18 4.17 2.12 6.58
CA ALA A 18 4.56 1.10 5.60
C ALA A 18 6.08 1.15 5.33
N LEU A 19 6.64 2.36 5.26
CA LEU A 19 8.09 2.56 5.12
C LEU A 19 8.87 2.02 6.33
N LYS A 20 8.39 2.25 7.56
CA LYS A 20 9.03 1.75 8.79
C LYS A 20 8.96 0.21 8.90
N ARG A 21 7.90 -0.41 8.40
CA ARG A 21 7.71 -1.87 8.42
C ARG A 21 8.36 -2.61 7.25
N ARG A 22 8.96 -1.90 6.29
CA ARG A 22 9.60 -2.50 5.10
C ARG A 22 10.61 -3.61 5.44
N ASN A 23 11.43 -3.43 6.48
CA ASN A 23 12.41 -4.45 6.88
C ASN A 23 11.76 -5.76 7.35
N PHE A 24 10.58 -5.71 7.96
CA PHE A 24 9.86 -6.91 8.36
C PHE A 24 9.37 -7.71 7.15
N PHE A 25 8.87 -7.04 6.11
CA PHE A 25 8.48 -7.71 4.88
C PHE A 25 9.67 -8.38 4.18
N TRP A 26 10.84 -7.74 4.17
CA TRP A 26 12.09 -8.35 3.68
C TRP A 26 12.46 -9.61 4.48
N ALA A 27 12.33 -9.56 5.81
CA ALA A 27 12.59 -10.71 6.66
C ALA A 27 11.61 -11.87 6.37
N PHE A 28 10.31 -11.60 6.28
CA PHE A 28 9.33 -12.65 5.98
C PHE A 28 9.49 -13.21 4.57
N ALA A 29 9.70 -12.37 3.56
CA ALA A 29 9.92 -12.81 2.18
C ALA A 29 11.19 -13.67 2.06
N SER A 30 12.28 -13.30 2.73
CA SER A 30 13.50 -14.12 2.74
C SER A 30 13.31 -15.45 3.48
N ILE A 31 12.61 -15.47 4.62
CA ILE A 31 12.27 -16.70 5.33
C ILE A 31 11.41 -17.63 4.46
N LEU A 32 10.42 -17.09 3.73
CA LEU A 32 9.58 -17.86 2.81
C LEU A 32 10.44 -18.51 1.70
N VAL A 33 11.35 -17.74 1.08
CA VAL A 33 12.24 -18.27 0.04
C VAL A 33 13.17 -19.35 0.60
N VAL A 34 13.81 -19.12 1.74
CA VAL A 34 14.68 -20.13 2.36
C VAL A 34 13.88 -21.40 2.72
N CYS A 35 12.72 -21.23 3.36
CA CYS A 35 11.84 -22.34 3.72
C CYS A 35 11.39 -23.13 2.49
N SER A 36 11.04 -22.46 1.40
CA SER A 36 10.65 -23.13 0.14
C SER A 36 11.80 -23.96 -0.47
N VAL A 37 13.03 -23.45 -0.46
CA VAL A 37 14.20 -24.20 -0.95
C VAL A 37 14.48 -25.42 -0.07
N VAL A 38 14.39 -25.27 1.25
CA VAL A 38 14.53 -26.40 2.19
C VAL A 38 13.43 -27.43 1.97
N GLN A 39 12.18 -27.01 1.75
CA GLN A 39 11.08 -27.92 1.46
C GLN A 39 11.27 -28.71 0.16
N ILE A 40 11.69 -28.04 -0.92
CA ILE A 40 11.96 -28.68 -2.21
C ILE A 40 13.10 -29.70 -2.08
N THR A 41 14.19 -29.32 -1.42
CA THR A 41 15.40 -30.16 -1.34
C THR A 41 15.29 -31.31 -0.34
N MET A 42 14.67 -31.11 0.82
CA MET A 42 14.59 -32.13 1.88
C MET A 42 13.34 -33.00 1.84
N PHE A 43 12.18 -32.46 1.45
CA PHE A 43 10.89 -33.16 1.60
C PHE A 43 10.32 -33.72 0.30
N LEU A 44 10.99 -33.51 -0.85
CA LEU A 44 10.53 -33.90 -2.19
C LEU A 44 9.10 -33.41 -2.54
N ASN A 45 8.57 -32.44 -1.79
CA ASN A 45 7.26 -31.84 -2.01
C ASN A 45 7.35 -30.73 -3.05
N ILE A 46 7.58 -31.11 -4.31
CA ILE A 46 7.92 -30.18 -5.40
C ILE A 46 6.81 -29.15 -5.62
N ILE A 47 5.54 -29.56 -5.64
CA ILE A 47 4.41 -28.68 -6.00
C ILE A 47 4.21 -27.55 -4.98
N PRO A 48 3.94 -27.83 -3.69
CA PRO A 48 3.71 -26.75 -2.71
C PRO A 48 4.98 -25.93 -2.46
N GLY A 49 6.15 -26.57 -2.42
CA GLY A 49 7.43 -25.86 -2.28
C GLY A 49 7.71 -24.90 -3.44
N PHE A 50 7.38 -25.29 -4.67
CA PHE A 50 7.51 -24.43 -5.84
C PHE A 50 6.52 -23.25 -5.81
N MET A 51 5.26 -23.49 -5.45
CA MET A 51 4.28 -22.40 -5.31
C MET A 51 4.73 -21.39 -4.27
N MET A 52 5.15 -21.86 -3.09
CA MET A 52 5.68 -21.03 -2.00
C MET A 52 6.91 -20.22 -2.45
N PHE A 53 7.80 -20.84 -3.23
CA PHE A 53 8.97 -20.17 -3.81
C PHE A 53 8.58 -19.02 -4.75
N VAL A 54 7.65 -19.25 -5.67
CA VAL A 54 7.16 -18.22 -6.61
C VAL A 54 6.51 -17.06 -5.84
N ILE A 55 5.69 -17.35 -4.83
CA ILE A 55 5.05 -16.32 -3.98
C ILE A 55 6.11 -15.51 -3.23
N GLY A 56 7.14 -16.17 -2.70
CA GLY A 56 8.27 -15.50 -2.04
C GLY A 56 9.05 -14.58 -3.00
N LEU A 57 9.28 -15.01 -4.23
CA LEU A 57 9.91 -14.19 -5.27
C LEU A 57 9.07 -12.98 -5.67
N VAL A 58 7.75 -13.15 -5.82
CA VAL A 58 6.83 -12.03 -6.09
C VAL A 58 6.85 -11.04 -4.92
N GLY A 59 6.91 -11.52 -3.68
CA GLY A 59 7.09 -10.68 -2.50
C GLY A 59 8.39 -9.87 -2.54
N LEU A 60 9.52 -10.53 -2.82
CA LEU A 60 10.82 -9.83 -2.97
C LEU A 60 10.80 -8.82 -4.12
N TYR A 61 10.10 -9.14 -5.21
CA TYR A 61 9.91 -8.22 -6.33
C TYR A 61 9.13 -6.97 -5.89
N CYS A 62 7.98 -7.11 -5.22
CA CYS A 62 7.20 -5.99 -4.72
C CYS A 62 8.01 -5.07 -3.78
N ILE A 63 8.92 -5.62 -2.97
CA ILE A 63 9.69 -4.82 -1.99
C ILE A 63 10.94 -4.17 -2.61
N ARG A 64 11.43 -4.68 -3.75
CA ARG A 64 12.62 -4.15 -4.44
C ARG A 64 12.34 -2.81 -5.13
N GLU A 65 11.12 -2.59 -5.58
CA GLU A 65 10.68 -1.34 -6.20
C GLU A 65 10.79 -0.17 -5.19
N LYS A 66 11.35 0.98 -5.60
CA LYS A 66 11.56 2.13 -4.69
C LYS A 66 10.24 2.76 -4.22
N SER A 67 9.24 2.75 -5.08
CA SER A 67 7.85 3.04 -4.74
C SER A 67 7.21 1.73 -4.33
N VAL A 68 7.13 1.47 -3.03
CA VAL A 68 6.40 0.30 -2.52
C VAL A 68 4.94 0.48 -2.90
N ASP A 69 4.53 -0.16 -3.99
CA ASP A 69 3.16 -0.12 -4.45
C ASP A 69 2.29 -0.88 -3.45
N MET A 70 1.49 -0.13 -2.69
CA MET A 70 0.62 -0.65 -1.65
C MET A 70 -0.31 -1.75 -2.19
N ASN A 71 -0.76 -1.62 -3.44
CA ASN A 71 -1.58 -2.61 -4.13
C ASN A 71 -0.83 -3.93 -4.40
N CYS A 72 0.47 -3.87 -4.74
CA CYS A 72 1.31 -5.05 -4.90
C CYS A 72 1.40 -5.81 -3.58
N LEU A 73 1.66 -5.07 -2.49
CA LEU A 73 1.80 -5.63 -1.15
C LEU A 73 0.51 -6.26 -0.63
N MET A 74 -0.65 -5.62 -0.84
CA MET A 74 -1.95 -6.18 -0.46
C MET A 74 -2.31 -7.43 -1.26
N THR A 75 -2.08 -7.39 -2.57
CA THR A 75 -2.33 -8.54 -3.44
C THR A 75 -1.46 -9.72 -3.02
N TRP A 76 -0.18 -9.47 -2.74
CA TRP A 76 0.73 -10.47 -2.22
C TRP A 76 0.29 -11.01 -0.85
N GLY A 77 -0.11 -10.15 0.09
CA GLY A 77 -0.63 -10.57 1.39
C GLY A 77 -1.89 -11.44 1.30
N MET A 78 -2.80 -11.11 0.38
CA MET A 78 -4.00 -11.93 0.11
C MET A 78 -3.65 -13.29 -0.50
N ILE A 79 -2.70 -13.33 -1.44
CA ILE A 79 -2.19 -14.58 -2.01
C ILE A 79 -1.56 -15.45 -0.91
N CYS A 80 -0.73 -14.87 -0.03
CA CYS A 80 -0.17 -15.56 1.14
C CYS A 80 -1.26 -16.05 2.10
N ALA A 81 -2.35 -15.30 2.31
CA ALA A 81 -3.44 -15.73 3.18
C ALA A 81 -4.14 -16.98 2.63
N VAL A 82 -4.47 -16.97 1.33
CA VAL A 82 -5.16 -18.10 0.67
C VAL A 82 -4.26 -19.33 0.63
N ASN A 83 -2.99 -19.18 0.27
CA ASN A 83 -2.03 -20.29 0.25
C ASN A 83 -1.75 -20.82 1.66
N GLY A 84 -1.61 -19.94 2.65
CA GLY A 84 -1.39 -20.35 4.04
C GLY A 84 -2.54 -21.19 4.59
N VAL A 85 -3.78 -20.92 4.19
CA VAL A 85 -4.93 -21.76 4.54
C VAL A 85 -4.84 -23.13 3.86
N PHE A 86 -4.54 -23.19 2.56
CA PHE A 86 -4.39 -24.47 1.86
C PHE A 86 -3.24 -25.31 2.42
N ASP A 87 -2.10 -24.69 2.66
CA ASP A 87 -0.94 -25.35 3.27
C ASP A 87 -1.24 -25.84 4.68
N THR A 88 -2.04 -25.09 5.45
CA THR A 88 -2.51 -25.54 6.76
C THR A 88 -3.40 -26.78 6.65
N VAL A 89 -4.30 -26.85 5.66
CA VAL A 89 -5.14 -28.02 5.43
C VAL A 89 -4.29 -29.25 5.06
N PHE A 90 -3.30 -29.08 4.17
CA PHE A 90 -2.36 -30.17 3.84
C PHE A 90 -1.53 -30.61 5.04
N LEU A 91 -1.14 -29.67 5.91
CA LEU A 91 -0.42 -29.97 7.15
C LEU A 91 -1.29 -30.78 8.10
N ILE A 92 -2.57 -30.45 8.24
CA ILE A 92 -3.53 -31.20 9.06
C ILE A 92 -3.76 -32.60 8.48
N ASP A 93 -3.98 -32.73 7.16
CA ASP A 93 -4.14 -34.04 6.50
C ASP A 93 -2.91 -34.93 6.73
N ARG A 94 -1.71 -34.35 6.61
CA ARG A 94 -0.45 -35.04 6.91
C ARG A 94 -0.35 -35.41 8.39
N ALA A 95 -0.75 -34.53 9.30
CA ALA A 95 -0.72 -34.79 10.73
C ALA A 95 -1.65 -35.95 11.14
N VAL A 96 -2.84 -36.04 10.53
CA VAL A 96 -3.82 -37.11 10.81
C VAL A 96 -3.35 -38.47 10.28
N LYS A 97 -2.61 -38.51 9.17
CA LYS A 97 -2.07 -39.75 8.59
C LYS A 97 -0.78 -40.25 9.27
N MET A 98 -0.20 -39.48 10.20
CA MET A 98 0.99 -39.91 10.92
C MET A 98 0.61 -40.64 12.22
N ASP A 99 0.84 -41.95 12.26
CA ASP A 99 0.62 -42.78 13.45
C ASP A 99 1.57 -42.49 14.63
N LYS A 100 2.54 -41.58 14.46
CA LYS A 100 3.57 -41.26 15.46
C LYS A 100 3.32 -39.86 16.05
N PRO A 101 3.48 -39.69 17.38
CA PRO A 101 3.32 -38.39 18.02
C PRO A 101 4.37 -37.38 17.51
N ILE A 102 3.91 -36.15 17.26
CA ILE A 102 4.69 -35.07 16.62
C ILE A 102 6.00 -34.76 17.38
N PHE A 103 5.98 -34.85 18.70
CA PHE A 103 7.15 -34.60 19.55
C PHE A 103 7.47 -35.84 20.38
N THR A 104 8.49 -36.58 19.97
CA THR A 104 9.03 -37.69 20.77
C THR A 104 10.41 -37.30 21.29
N LEU A 105 10.50 -36.97 22.59
CA LEU A 105 11.76 -36.57 23.25
C LEU A 105 12.72 -37.75 23.51
N ARG A 106 12.29 -38.99 23.27
CA ARG A 106 12.96 -40.21 23.75
C ARG A 106 13.83 -40.93 22.71
N ILE A 107 13.91 -40.42 21.48
CA ILE A 107 14.63 -41.05 20.37
C ILE A 107 15.99 -40.37 20.21
N GLU A 108 17.06 -41.13 19.94
CA GLU A 108 18.43 -40.63 19.76
C GLU A 108 18.58 -39.59 18.63
N HIS A 109 17.58 -39.46 17.76
CA HIS A 109 17.50 -38.47 16.68
C HIS A 109 16.30 -37.52 16.81
N ALA A 110 15.84 -37.23 18.03
CA ALA A 110 14.69 -36.36 18.28
C ALA A 110 14.87 -34.94 17.72
N LEU A 111 16.09 -34.38 17.75
CA LEU A 111 16.33 -33.01 17.28
C LEU A 111 16.09 -32.85 15.77
N LEU A 112 16.60 -33.77 14.95
CA LEU A 112 16.44 -33.69 13.49
C LEU A 112 14.97 -33.88 13.10
N TYR A 113 14.28 -34.80 13.78
CA TYR A 113 12.85 -35.03 13.58
C TYR A 113 12.00 -33.81 13.96
N ASN A 114 12.27 -33.18 15.11
CA ASN A 114 11.59 -31.96 15.54
C ASN A 114 11.88 -30.79 14.60
N LEU A 115 13.14 -30.68 14.12
CA LEU A 115 13.52 -29.65 13.14
C LEU A 115 12.76 -29.83 11.82
N MET A 116 12.58 -31.07 11.36
CA MET A 116 11.79 -31.35 10.16
C MET A 116 10.33 -30.91 10.32
N HIS A 117 9.69 -31.23 11.45
CA HIS A 117 8.33 -30.76 11.73
C HIS A 117 8.24 -29.25 11.86
N LEU A 118 9.25 -28.63 12.48
CA LEU A 118 9.33 -27.17 12.60
C LEU A 118 9.44 -26.52 11.23
N VAL A 119 10.25 -27.06 10.32
CA VAL A 119 10.36 -26.54 8.93
C VAL A 119 9.03 -26.65 8.20
N ILE A 120 8.34 -27.79 8.30
CA ILE A 120 7.01 -27.96 7.69
C ILE A 120 6.01 -26.95 8.27
N LEU A 121 6.02 -26.72 9.58
CA LEU A 121 5.12 -25.79 10.26
C LEU A 121 5.50 -24.32 10.01
N SER A 122 6.78 -24.04 9.77
CA SER A 122 7.30 -22.68 9.56
C SER A 122 6.78 -22.04 8.27
N GLY A 123 6.43 -22.85 7.26
CA GLY A 123 5.87 -22.37 5.99
C GLY A 123 4.52 -21.66 6.16
N PRO A 124 3.44 -22.38 6.51
CA PRO A 124 2.12 -21.78 6.67
C PRO A 124 2.09 -20.70 7.76
N THR A 125 2.93 -20.83 8.81
CA THR A 125 3.02 -19.79 9.85
C THR A 125 3.67 -18.50 9.34
N ALA A 126 4.71 -18.58 8.50
CA ALA A 126 5.30 -17.39 7.87
C ALA A 126 4.31 -16.72 6.89
N GLU A 127 3.54 -17.50 6.14
CA GLU A 127 2.51 -16.98 5.23
C GLU A 127 1.38 -16.27 5.99
N LEU A 128 0.86 -16.88 7.06
CA LEU A 128 -0.15 -16.26 7.91
C LEU A 128 0.36 -15.00 8.63
N CYS A 129 1.62 -15.01 9.09
CA CYS A 129 2.25 -13.81 9.66
C CYS A 129 2.35 -12.69 8.62
N THR A 130 2.70 -13.03 7.37
CA THR A 130 2.79 -12.07 6.26
C THR A 130 1.43 -11.49 5.91
N ALA A 131 0.39 -12.33 5.84
CA ALA A 131 -0.99 -11.91 5.62
C ALA A 131 -1.48 -10.98 6.75
N TRP A 132 -1.22 -11.33 8.01
CA TRP A 132 -1.58 -10.51 9.16
C TRP A 132 -0.87 -9.15 9.16
N LEU A 133 0.42 -9.13 8.83
CA LEU A 133 1.20 -7.89 8.70
C LEU A 133 0.63 -7.01 7.58
N SER A 134 0.29 -7.61 6.44
CA SER A 134 -0.33 -6.90 5.31
C SER A 134 -1.68 -6.31 5.69
N TYR A 135 -2.49 -7.03 6.47
CA TYR A 135 -3.75 -6.53 7.02
C TYR A 135 -3.55 -5.34 7.97
N LYS A 136 -2.51 -5.35 8.80
CA LYS A 136 -2.19 -4.19 9.66
C LYS A 136 -1.80 -2.95 8.86
N VAL A 137 -1.05 -3.13 7.78
CA VAL A 137 -0.67 -2.05 6.87
C VAL A 137 -1.90 -1.53 6.11
N TYR A 138 -2.86 -2.41 5.77
CA TYR A 138 -4.16 -1.99 5.23
C TYR A 138 -4.99 -1.16 6.22
N GLN A 139 -5.12 -1.60 7.48
CA GLN A 139 -5.87 -0.85 8.49
C GLN A 139 -5.32 0.57 8.68
N ASP A 140 -4.00 0.70 8.66
CA ASP A 140 -3.31 1.98 8.80
C ASP A 140 -3.61 2.91 7.62
N ALA A 141 -3.45 2.43 6.39
CA ALA A 141 -3.78 3.20 5.18
C ALA A 141 -5.28 3.56 5.08
N ALA A 142 -6.17 2.67 5.54
CA ALA A 142 -7.61 2.92 5.58
C ALA A 142 -7.96 4.00 6.62
N SER A 143 -7.23 4.07 7.74
CA SER A 143 -7.44 5.06 8.79
C SER A 143 -7.05 6.47 8.32
N GLU A 144 -5.97 6.59 7.56
CA GLU A 144 -5.56 7.87 6.94
C GLU A 144 -6.56 8.33 5.88
N SER A 145 -7.00 7.41 5.01
CA SER A 145 -7.94 7.73 3.93
C SER A 145 -9.30 8.21 4.44
N GLY A 146 -9.78 7.66 5.56
CA GLY A 146 -11.04 8.07 6.19
C GLY A 146 -10.99 9.46 6.82
N ALA A 147 -9.82 9.87 7.34
CA ALA A 147 -9.63 11.21 7.88
C ALA A 147 -9.71 12.28 6.78
N ASP A 148 -9.09 12.02 5.63
CA ASP A 148 -9.12 12.93 4.48
C ASP A 148 -10.51 13.00 3.84
N GLN A 149 -11.21 11.87 3.75
CA GLN A 149 -12.56 11.84 3.19
C GLN A 149 -13.56 12.62 4.05
N ASN A 150 -13.46 12.53 5.39
CA ASN A 150 -14.27 13.33 6.30
C ASN A 150 -13.93 14.82 6.23
N PHE A 151 -12.65 15.19 6.06
CA PHE A 151 -12.26 16.59 5.86
C PHE A 151 -12.85 17.17 4.58
N MET A 152 -12.93 16.41 3.49
CA MET A 152 -13.57 16.86 2.25
C MET A 152 -15.10 17.00 2.38
N VAL A 153 -15.76 16.08 3.10
CA VAL A 153 -17.21 16.12 3.34
C VAL A 153 -17.59 17.29 4.26
N ASP A 154 -16.83 17.56 5.32
CA ASP A 154 -17.07 18.70 6.21
C ASP A 154 -16.89 20.04 5.51
N ASN A 155 -15.96 20.14 4.56
CA ASN A 155 -15.80 21.34 3.73
C ASN A 155 -16.96 21.55 2.75
N TYR A 156 -17.62 20.48 2.29
CA TYR A 156 -18.83 20.59 1.46
C TYR A 156 -20.05 21.03 2.27
N HIS A 157 -20.25 20.49 3.48
CA HIS A 157 -21.35 20.91 4.35
C HIS A 157 -21.18 22.34 4.88
N SER A 158 -19.94 22.77 5.14
CA SER A 158 -19.63 24.15 5.58
C SER A 158 -19.88 25.20 4.49
N ARG A 159 -19.73 24.83 3.20
CA ARG A 159 -20.09 25.72 2.07
C ARG A 159 -21.58 25.75 1.77
N GLN A 160 -22.32 24.67 2.05
CA GLN A 160 -23.75 24.62 1.77
C GLN A 160 -24.61 25.28 2.87
N ASN A 161 -24.11 25.30 4.11
CA ASN A 161 -24.84 25.87 5.25
C ASN A 161 -24.38 27.29 5.66
N GLY A 162 -23.37 27.85 4.97
CA GLY A 162 -22.97 29.24 5.12
C GLY A 162 -23.68 30.15 4.12
N ASN A 163 -24.88 30.64 4.47
CA ASN A 163 -25.48 31.90 4.00
C ASN A 163 -25.73 32.06 2.47
N SER A 164 -26.94 32.19 1.92
CA SER A 164 -28.27 32.61 2.43
C SER A 164 -28.30 33.89 3.29
N ALA A 165 -27.18 34.57 3.50
CA ALA A 165 -27.16 35.93 4.01
C ALA A 165 -26.72 36.88 2.89
N SER A 166 -27.72 37.47 2.24
CA SER A 166 -27.91 38.92 2.28
C SER A 166 -26.64 39.71 2.69
N GLY A 167 -25.71 39.85 1.77
CA GLY A 167 -24.55 40.72 1.89
C GLY A 167 -24.48 41.61 0.67
N GLY A 168 -25.31 42.65 0.64
CA GLY A 168 -25.17 43.76 -0.29
C GLY A 168 -23.82 44.44 -0.07
N GLY A 169 -22.81 43.98 -0.80
CA GLY A 169 -21.50 44.60 -0.92
C GLY A 169 -21.45 45.39 -2.21
N VAL A 170 -21.86 46.65 -2.12
CA VAL A 170 -21.68 47.68 -3.16
C VAL A 170 -20.19 47.80 -3.50
N GLY A 171 -19.88 47.66 -4.79
CA GLY A 171 -18.85 48.43 -5.49
C GLY A 171 -17.43 48.48 -4.89
N SER A 172 -16.51 47.78 -5.55
CA SER A 172 -15.24 48.41 -5.93
C SER A 172 -14.72 47.75 -7.20
N ALA A 173 -15.21 48.31 -8.32
CA ALA A 173 -14.57 48.18 -9.61
C ALA A 173 -13.16 48.77 -9.49
N PHE A 174 -12.15 47.91 -9.40
CA PHE A 174 -10.78 48.32 -9.67
C PHE A 174 -10.57 48.25 -11.18
N SER A 175 -10.75 49.40 -11.84
CA SER A 175 -10.44 49.59 -13.26
C SER A 175 -8.92 49.63 -13.42
N GLY A 176 -8.31 48.47 -13.69
CA GLY A 176 -6.95 48.40 -14.19
C GLY A 176 -6.93 48.61 -15.69
N SER A 177 -6.69 49.85 -16.12
CA SER A 177 -6.39 50.20 -17.51
C SER A 177 -5.08 49.54 -17.96
N GLY A 178 -5.19 48.42 -18.67
CA GLY A 178 -4.11 47.84 -19.45
C GLY A 178 -4.24 48.26 -20.93
N PRO A 179 -3.15 48.64 -21.61
CA PRO A 179 -3.20 49.14 -22.97
C PRO A 179 -3.63 48.07 -23.97
N SER A 180 -4.69 48.38 -24.72
CA SER A 180 -5.17 47.63 -25.87
C SER A 180 -4.09 47.58 -26.95
N PHE A 181 -3.51 46.41 -27.17
CA PHE A 181 -2.71 46.15 -28.37
C PHE A 181 -3.65 45.91 -29.55
N TYR A 182 -3.54 46.82 -30.51
CA TYR A 182 -4.15 46.81 -31.82
C TYR A 182 -3.54 45.68 -32.67
N GLY A 183 -4.39 44.91 -33.36
CA GLY A 183 -4.00 44.24 -34.59
C GLY A 183 -4.37 42.76 -34.67
N GLY A 184 -5.30 42.43 -35.58
CA GLY A 184 -5.35 41.08 -36.15
C GLY A 184 -6.73 40.53 -36.46
N SER A 185 -7.31 41.00 -37.57
CA SER A 185 -8.28 40.35 -38.45
C SER A 185 -9.27 39.30 -37.93
N ALA A 186 -10.53 39.68 -38.11
CA ALA A 186 -11.69 38.81 -38.21
C ALA A 186 -11.50 37.68 -39.25
N ILE A 187 -11.78 36.45 -38.83
CA ILE A 187 -12.33 35.40 -39.69
C ILE A 187 -13.60 34.91 -39.02
N SER A 188 -14.72 35.32 -39.63
CA SER A 188 -16.08 34.93 -39.30
C SER A 188 -16.44 33.65 -40.06
N GLY A 189 -16.71 32.59 -39.32
CA GLY A 189 -17.32 31.34 -39.79
C GLY A 189 -17.14 30.30 -38.68
N GLY A 190 -18.14 29.62 -38.15
CA GLY A 190 -19.52 29.39 -38.53
C GLY A 190 -19.85 28.02 -37.92
N GLY A 191 -20.88 27.95 -37.09
CA GLY A 191 -21.54 26.71 -36.65
C GLY A 191 -20.67 25.59 -36.07
N GLY A 192 -20.45 25.61 -34.75
CA GLY A 192 -19.85 24.49 -34.02
C GLY A 192 -20.44 24.36 -32.63
N SER A 193 -21.24 23.31 -32.44
CA SER A 193 -21.89 22.89 -31.19
C SER A 193 -20.91 22.89 -30.02
N SER A 194 -21.23 23.66 -28.97
CA SER A 194 -20.41 23.79 -27.77
C SER A 194 -20.40 22.49 -26.96
N LEU A 195 -19.46 21.61 -27.28
CA LEU A 195 -18.90 20.69 -26.29
C LEU A 195 -18.15 21.56 -25.27
N ASN A 196 -18.70 21.65 -24.07
CA ASN A 196 -18.06 22.23 -22.88
C ASN A 196 -16.82 21.39 -22.54
N SER A 197 -15.77 21.56 -23.34
CA SER A 197 -14.41 21.21 -22.98
C SER A 197 -13.97 22.29 -22.02
N ALA A 198 -14.13 22.02 -20.73
CA ALA A 198 -13.59 22.85 -19.66
C ALA A 198 -12.07 22.83 -19.81
N SER A 199 -11.56 23.78 -20.61
CA SER A 199 -10.17 24.19 -20.56
C SER A 199 -9.97 24.78 -19.17
N THR A 200 -9.57 23.94 -18.23
CA THR A 200 -9.08 24.34 -16.92
C THR A 200 -7.87 25.23 -17.20
N ALA A 201 -8.10 26.54 -17.25
CA ALA A 201 -7.06 27.53 -17.43
C ALA A 201 -6.00 27.23 -16.36
N PHE A 202 -4.76 26.99 -16.82
CA PHE A 202 -3.63 26.77 -15.94
C PHE A 202 -3.54 27.96 -14.98
N GLN A 203 -3.93 27.75 -13.73
CA GLN A 203 -3.81 28.74 -12.69
C GLN A 203 -2.38 28.58 -12.14
N PRO A 204 -1.42 29.45 -12.50
CA PRO A 204 -0.07 29.33 -11.96
C PRO A 204 -0.14 29.42 -10.44
N PHE A 205 0.66 28.58 -9.77
CA PHE A 205 0.70 28.42 -8.33
C PHE A 205 0.71 29.78 -7.60
N GLY A 206 -0.46 30.24 -7.19
CA GLY A 206 -0.67 31.43 -6.35
C GLY A 206 -0.32 31.17 -4.88
N GLY A 207 0.67 30.30 -4.65
CA GLY A 207 1.14 29.93 -3.32
C GLY A 207 1.71 31.16 -2.64
N LYS A 208 0.94 31.72 -1.72
CA LYS A 208 1.37 32.79 -0.80
C LYS A 208 2.61 32.26 -0.06
N GLY A 209 3.79 32.74 -0.44
CA GLY A 209 5.08 32.21 0.01
C GLY A 209 5.14 32.08 1.52
N ASN A 210 5.17 30.83 1.99
CA ASN A 210 5.31 30.53 3.41
C ASN A 210 6.79 30.72 3.76
N LYS A 211 7.11 31.83 4.43
CA LYS A 211 8.48 32.10 4.89
C LYS A 211 8.84 31.05 5.95
N LEU A 212 9.82 30.19 5.64
CA LEU A 212 10.44 29.33 6.64
C LEU A 212 11.09 30.23 7.69
N ASN A 213 10.47 30.27 8.87
CA ASN A 213 11.02 30.93 10.04
C ASN A 213 12.26 30.14 10.46
N GLY A 214 13.44 30.63 10.07
CA GLY A 214 14.74 30.09 10.46
C GLY A 214 14.99 30.31 11.94
N GLY A 215 14.40 29.47 12.78
CA GLY A 215 14.74 29.33 14.19
C GLY A 215 16.04 28.55 14.31
N GLY A 216 17.16 29.26 14.36
CA GLY A 216 18.45 28.67 14.70
C GLY A 216 18.47 28.23 16.16
N SER A 217 18.42 26.92 16.40
CA SER A 217 18.80 26.32 17.67
C SER A 217 20.29 25.99 17.63
N SER A 218 21.08 26.85 18.28
CA SER A 218 22.47 26.62 18.63
C SER A 218 22.55 25.48 19.63
N GLU A 219 22.90 24.28 19.16
CA GLU A 219 23.19 23.12 20.01
C GLU A 219 24.67 23.18 20.42
N SER A 220 24.89 23.51 21.69
CA SER A 220 26.19 23.48 22.34
C SER A 220 26.59 22.03 22.63
N CYS A 221 27.69 21.58 22.02
CA CYS A 221 28.36 20.33 22.39
C CYS A 221 28.89 20.44 23.83
N GLU A 222 28.33 19.63 24.72
CA GLU A 222 28.89 19.34 26.04
C GLU A 222 29.60 17.99 25.95
N SER A 223 30.90 18.01 26.23
CA SER A 223 31.79 16.84 26.22
C SER A 223 31.86 16.25 27.61
N ASP A 224 31.60 14.95 27.72
CA ASP A 224 32.14 14.06 28.76
C ASP A 224 32.33 12.65 28.17
#